data_AF-Q5XVR1-F1
#
_entry.id   AF-Q5XVR1-F1
#
_cell.length_a   1.000
_cell.length_b   1.000
_cell.length_c   1.000
_cell.angle_alpha   90.00
_cell.angle_beta   90.00
_cell.angle_gamma   90.00
#
_symmetry.space_group_name_H-M   'P 1'
#
loop_
_entity.id
_entity.type
_entity.pdbx_description
1 polymer ?
#
loop_
_entity_poly.entity_id
_entity_poly.type
_entity_poly.pdbx_seq_one_letter_code
_entity_poly.pdbx_strand_id
1 'polypeptide(L)'
;VNPLAYNEYGCWCGLGGGGTPVDDVDRCCEVHDKCYQSSRKIPGCEGIFDLPHIIAYDFSCSNKQVHCSATNDKCQAAVCECDRVAAHCFARH
;
A
#
# COMPACT_ATOMS: atom_id res chain seq x y z
N VAL A 1 7.74 -14.68 5.15
CA VAL A 1 6.56 -14.41 4.31
C VAL A 1 7.04 -14.16 2.90
N ASN A 2 6.40 -14.78 1.90
CA ASN A 2 6.72 -14.54 0.50
C ASN A 2 5.71 -13.52 -0.04
N PRO A 3 6.12 -12.28 -0.41
CA PRO A 3 5.18 -11.27 -0.90
C PRO A 3 4.47 -11.69 -2.19
N LEU A 4 5.05 -12.58 -2.99
CA LEU A 4 4.42 -13.10 -4.21
C LEU A 4 3.16 -13.92 -3.93
N ALA A 5 2.97 -14.40 -2.69
CA ALA A 5 1.75 -15.11 -2.31
C ALA A 5 0.50 -14.20 -2.29
N TYR A 6 0.70 -12.88 -2.21
CA TYR A 6 -0.38 -11.88 -2.26
C TYR A 6 -0.56 -11.29 -3.66
N ASN A 7 0.09 -11.82 -4.70
CA ASN A 7 -0.14 -11.36 -6.07
C ASN A 7 -1.07 -12.32 -6.80
N GLU A 8 -1.97 -11.79 -7.63
CA GLU A 8 -3.01 -12.56 -8.34
C GLU A 8 -3.91 -13.38 -7.39
N TYR A 9 -4.14 -12.85 -6.19
CA TYR A 9 -4.97 -13.47 -5.17
C TYR A 9 -6.32 -12.75 -5.06
N GLY A 10 -7.40 -13.52 -4.92
CA GLY A 10 -8.74 -12.97 -4.72
C GLY A 10 -9.22 -12.09 -5.87
N CYS A 11 -9.94 -11.03 -5.54
CA CYS A 11 -10.48 -10.06 -6.49
C CYS A 11 -9.71 -8.75 -6.53
N TRP A 12 -8.85 -8.48 -5.54
CA TRP A 12 -8.18 -7.20 -5.35
C TRP A 12 -6.66 -7.32 -5.22
N CYS A 13 -6.10 -8.44 -4.76
CA CYS A 13 -4.65 -8.53 -4.56
C CYS A 13 -3.89 -8.72 -5.88
N GLY A 14 -3.40 -7.61 -6.45
CA GLY A 14 -2.65 -7.54 -7.70
C GLY A 14 -2.79 -6.16 -8.35
N LEU A 15 -2.49 -6.04 -9.64
CA LEU A 15 -2.77 -4.80 -10.37
C LEU A 15 -4.27 -4.70 -10.69
N GLY A 16 -4.93 -3.66 -10.18
CA GLY A 16 -6.31 -3.32 -10.52
C GLY A 16 -7.26 -3.58 -9.36
N GLY A 17 -8.09 -4.61 -9.48
CA GLY A 17 -9.04 -4.99 -8.44
C GLY A 17 -10.46 -4.47 -8.63
N GLY A 18 -11.45 -5.30 -8.27
CA GLY A 18 -12.86 -4.95 -8.36
C GLY A 18 -13.80 -6.06 -7.90
N GLY A 19 -15.02 -5.69 -7.50
CA GLY A 19 -16.01 -6.61 -6.95
C GLY A 19 -15.92 -6.77 -5.43
N THR A 20 -16.48 -7.86 -4.91
CA THR A 20 -16.54 -8.11 -3.46
C THR A 20 -15.32 -8.91 -3.03
N PRO A 21 -14.55 -8.46 -2.01
CA PRO A 21 -13.43 -9.24 -1.49
C PRO A 21 -13.83 -10.65 -1.04
N VAL A 22 -13.02 -11.65 -1.38
CA VAL A 22 -13.31 -13.06 -1.10
C VAL A 22 -13.03 -13.45 0.35
N ASP A 23 -12.09 -12.77 1.00
CA ASP A 23 -11.74 -12.93 2.41
C ASP A 23 -11.07 -11.66 3.00
N ASP A 24 -10.52 -11.77 4.21
CA ASP A 24 -9.88 -10.66 4.89
C ASP A 24 -8.54 -10.25 4.25
N VAL A 25 -7.80 -11.18 3.64
CA VAL A 25 -6.58 -10.86 2.90
C VAL A 25 -6.93 -10.03 1.66
N ASP A 26 -7.95 -10.43 0.92
CA ASP A 26 -8.44 -9.70 -0.24
C ASP A 26 -9.01 -8.32 0.15
N ARG A 27 -9.62 -8.23 1.35
CA ARG A 27 -10.04 -6.94 1.93
C ARG A 27 -8.87 -6.02 2.22
N CYS A 28 -7.74 -6.54 2.70
CA CYS A 28 -6.52 -5.76 2.90
C CYS A 28 -6.07 -5.11 1.58
N CYS A 29 -6.12 -5.86 0.48
CA CYS A 29 -5.76 -5.37 -0.85
C CYS A 29 -6.75 -4.32 -1.37
N GLU A 30 -8.07 -4.52 -1.20
CA GLU A 30 -9.07 -3.51 -1.55
C GLU A 30 -8.80 -2.16 -0.84
N VAL A 31 -8.47 -2.22 0.45
CA VAL A 31 -8.14 -1.01 1.23
C VAL A 31 -6.85 -0.37 0.72
N HIS A 32 -5.84 -1.17 0.39
CA HIS A 32 -4.57 -0.70 -0.16
C HIS A 32 -4.75 0.00 -1.51
N ASP A 33 -5.50 -0.60 -2.44
CA ASP A 33 -5.79 -0.01 -3.76
C ASP A 33 -6.54 1.32 -3.62
N LYS A 34 -7.54 1.38 -2.73
CA LYS A 34 -8.27 2.64 -2.45
C LYS A 34 -7.37 3.69 -1.79
N CYS A 35 -6.41 3.27 -0.97
CA CYS A 35 -5.42 4.16 -0.39
C CYS A 35 -4.51 4.75 -1.49
N TYR A 36 -4.01 3.92 -2.41
CA TYR A 36 -3.24 4.35 -3.58
C TYR A 36 -4.03 5.30 -4.50
N GLN A 37 -5.31 5.03 -4.73
CA GLN A 37 -6.17 5.96 -5.48
C GLN A 37 -6.33 7.31 -4.79
N SER A 38 -6.29 7.34 -3.46
CA SER A 38 -6.45 8.55 -2.66
C SER A 38 -5.15 9.35 -2.57
N SER A 39 -3.99 8.69 -2.44
CA SER A 39 -2.68 9.36 -2.42
C SER A 39 -2.43 10.13 -3.73
N ARG A 40 -2.86 9.58 -4.87
CA ARG A 40 -2.79 10.24 -6.18
C ARG A 40 -3.67 11.49 -6.33
N LYS A 41 -4.60 11.73 -5.40
CA LYS A 41 -5.47 12.92 -5.39
C LYS A 41 -4.94 14.02 -4.48
N ILE A 42 -3.82 13.78 -3.78
CA ILE A 42 -3.17 14.80 -2.97
C ILE A 42 -2.60 15.87 -3.92
N PRO A 43 -2.96 17.15 -3.73
CA PRO A 43 -2.48 18.22 -4.61
C PRO A 43 -0.96 18.28 -4.62
N GLY A 44 -0.35 18.27 -5.80
CA GLY A 44 1.10 18.26 -5.98
C GLY A 44 1.75 16.86 -5.87
N CYS A 45 0.97 15.78 -6.01
CA CYS A 45 1.44 14.39 -6.12
C CYS A 45 0.99 13.75 -7.45
N GLU A 46 0.90 14.54 -8.52
CA GLU A 46 0.42 14.09 -9.83
C GLU A 46 1.56 13.67 -10.78
N GLY A 47 2.82 13.81 -10.36
CA GLY A 47 3.99 13.47 -11.16
C GLY A 47 4.15 11.97 -11.38
N ILE A 48 4.87 11.58 -12.44
CA ILE A 48 5.17 10.16 -12.71
C ILE A 48 5.94 9.53 -11.55
N PHE A 49 6.88 10.27 -10.96
CA PHE A 49 7.64 9.83 -9.80
C PHE A 49 6.85 9.84 -8.50
N ASP A 50 5.63 10.39 -8.49
CA ASP A 50 4.71 10.38 -7.35
C ASP A 50 3.70 9.22 -7.43
N LEU A 51 3.71 8.45 -8.52
CA LEU A 51 2.82 7.29 -8.66
C LEU A 51 3.15 6.25 -7.58
N PRO A 52 2.16 5.67 -6.88
CA PRO A 52 2.41 4.75 -5.77
C PRO A 52 3.28 3.53 -6.08
N HIS A 53 3.28 3.07 -7.33
CA HIS A 53 4.13 1.95 -7.78
C HIS A 53 5.56 2.37 -8.19
N ILE A 54 5.86 3.66 -8.19
CA ILE A 54 7.13 4.24 -8.68
C ILE A 54 7.84 5.06 -7.59
N ILE A 55 7.08 5.77 -6.77
CA ILE A 55 7.62 6.64 -5.72
C ILE A 55 8.47 5.84 -4.73
N ALA A 56 9.70 6.31 -4.53
CA ALA A 56 10.56 5.82 -3.46
C ALA A 56 10.32 6.66 -2.20
N TYR A 57 10.20 5.98 -1.07
CA TYR A 57 10.01 6.60 0.24
C TYR A 57 10.88 5.90 1.29
N ASP A 58 11.19 6.62 2.37
CA ASP A 58 11.99 6.10 3.46
C ASP A 58 11.11 5.41 4.51
N PHE A 59 11.50 4.20 4.91
CA PHE A 59 10.87 3.47 6.00
C PHE A 59 11.91 2.70 6.82
N SER A 60 11.51 2.30 8.02
CA SER A 60 12.29 1.37 8.84
C SER A 60 11.41 0.20 9.27
N CYS A 61 12.04 -0.95 9.52
CA CYS A 61 11.37 -2.12 10.05
C CYS A 61 12.14 -2.61 11.27
N SER A 62 11.48 -2.63 12.43
CA SER A 62 12.06 -3.14 13.67
C SER A 62 10.99 -3.87 14.46
N ASN A 63 11.33 -4.99 15.11
CA ASN A 63 10.39 -5.78 15.92
C ASN A 63 9.07 -6.13 15.18
N LYS A 64 9.17 -6.44 13.87
CA LYS A 64 8.01 -6.71 12.99
C LYS A 64 7.02 -5.54 12.88
N GLN A 65 7.47 -4.32 13.18
CA GLN A 65 6.73 -3.09 12.98
C GLN A 65 7.41 -2.24 11.93
N VAL A 66 6.60 -1.78 10.97
CA VAL A 66 7.03 -0.86 9.91
C VAL A 66 6.74 0.56 10.39
N HIS A 67 7.71 1.46 10.22
CA HIS A 67 7.57 2.88 10.53
C HIS A 67 7.95 3.71 9.31
N CYS A 68 7.06 4.60 8.88
CA CYS A 68 7.35 5.58 7.84
C CYS A 68 8.21 6.70 8.38
N SER A 69 9.23 7.11 7.62
CA SER A 69 10.13 8.19 8.04
C SER A 69 9.40 9.53 8.10
N ALA A 70 9.69 10.33 9.13
CA ALA A 70 9.23 11.72 9.23
C ALA A 70 9.91 12.66 8.21
N THR A 71 10.97 12.20 7.54
CA THR A 71 11.66 12.96 6.48
C THR A 71 10.96 12.87 5.12
N ASN A 72 10.03 11.94 4.96
CA ASN A 72 9.25 11.79 3.73
C ASN A 72 8.44 13.07 3.46
N ASP A 73 8.41 13.50 2.21
CA ASP A 73 7.44 14.51 1.78
C ASP A 73 6.01 13.96 1.87
N LYS A 74 5.02 14.81 1.61
CA LYS A 74 3.61 14.44 1.71
C LYS A 74 3.20 13.27 0.80
N CYS A 75 3.80 13.14 -0.39
CA CYS A 75 3.46 12.10 -1.37
C CYS A 75 4.08 10.77 -0.92
N GLN A 76 5.36 10.82 -0.55
CA GLN A 76 6.11 9.69 0.01
C GLN A 76 5.45 9.16 1.28
N ALA A 77 5.09 10.06 2.21
CA ALA A 77 4.45 9.69 3.47
C ALA A 77 3.08 9.04 3.26
N ALA A 78 2.28 9.54 2.31
CA ALA A 78 0.98 8.97 1.99
C ALA A 78 1.09 7.55 1.45
N VAL A 79 1.98 7.31 0.49
CA VAL A 79 2.17 5.96 -0.10
C VAL A 79 2.81 5.01 0.92
N CYS A 80 3.81 5.47 1.68
CA CYS A 80 4.39 4.67 2.76
C CYS A 80 3.34 4.21 3.77
N GLU A 81 2.41 5.09 4.17
CA GLU A 81 1.37 4.73 5.13
C GLU A 81 0.38 3.71 4.55
N CYS A 82 0.04 3.82 3.26
CA CYS A 82 -0.75 2.78 2.58
C CYS A 82 -0.07 1.41 2.68
N ASP A 83 1.23 1.34 2.38
CA ASP A 83 2.01 0.10 2.40
C ASP A 83 2.20 -0.44 3.81
N ARG A 84 2.46 0.45 4.79
CA ARG A 84 2.57 0.10 6.21
C ARG A 84 1.28 -0.57 6.70
N VAL A 85 0.13 0.03 6.41
CA VAL A 85 -1.19 -0.49 6.81
C VAL A 85 -1.47 -1.83 6.14
N ALA A 86 -1.18 -1.96 4.83
CA ALA A 86 -1.37 -3.21 4.10
C ALA A 86 -0.49 -4.33 4.66
N ALA A 87 0.81 -4.07 4.88
CA ALA A 87 1.74 -5.04 5.46
C ALA A 87 1.30 -5.50 6.86
N HIS A 88 0.81 -4.60 7.70
CA HIS A 88 0.23 -4.97 9.01
C HIS A 88 -1.09 -5.73 8.91
N CYS A 89 -1.89 -5.46 7.87
CA CYS A 89 -3.10 -6.22 7.57
C CYS A 89 -2.74 -7.66 7.19
N PHE A 90 -1.83 -7.84 6.22
CA PHE A 90 -1.32 -9.14 5.81
C PHE A 90 -0.62 -9.92 6.93
N ALA A 91 -0.04 -9.26 7.93
CA ALA A 91 0.58 -9.95 9.05
C ALA A 91 -0.45 -10.53 10.06
N ARG A 92 -1.71 -10.09 10.00
CA ARG A 92 -2.80 -10.56 10.87
C ARG A 92 -3.57 -11.75 10.29
N HIS A 93 -3.40 -12.04 9.00
CA HIS A 93 -4.15 -13.03 8.23
C HIS A 93 -3.19 -13.95 7.46
#